data_AF-A0A929DJ26-F1
#
_entry.id   AF-A0A929DJ26-F1
#
_cell.length_a   1.000
_cell.length_b   1.000
_cell.length_c   1.000
_cell.angle_alpha   90.00
_cell.angle_beta   90.00
_cell.angle_gamma   90.00
#
_symmetry.space_group_name_H-M   'P 1'
#
loop_
_entity.id
_entity.type
_entity.pdbx_description
1 polymer ?
#
loop_
_entity_poly.entity_id
_entity_poly.type
_entity_poly.pdbx_seq_one_letter_code
_entity_poly.pdbx_strand_id
1 'polypeptide(L)'
;YANGEIIYRIRDIWAKVKVEWNFKAPEGGGDTHYSIMKGTLSNLIIQQGEKENYRPELYVELTGDIDSEEFEKRLNETVNHEITIEGLQVVQEDAKRWRIEIPGKYRIGHEAHFGQVTGKFLGYLVDGKLPEWEVPNMITKYYITTEALKLARGSSKK
;
A
#
# COMPACT_ATOMS: atom_id res chain seq x y z
N TYR A 1 6.70 -24.10 2.56
CA TYR A 1 5.69 -23.16 3.10
C TYR A 1 5.68 -21.92 2.23
N ALA A 2 4.59 -21.64 1.52
CA ALA A 2 4.46 -20.48 0.62
C ALA A 2 3.56 -19.37 1.20
N ASN A 3 2.85 -19.65 2.29
CA ASN A 3 1.94 -18.73 2.97
C ASN A 3 2.55 -18.30 4.30
N GLY A 4 2.26 -17.07 4.72
CA GLY A 4 2.75 -16.54 5.99
C GLY A 4 2.08 -15.26 6.41
N GLU A 5 2.16 -15.00 7.71
CA GLU A 5 1.70 -13.76 8.34
C GLU A 5 2.74 -13.30 9.36
N ILE A 6 2.96 -11.99 9.44
CA ILE A 6 3.85 -11.39 10.41
C ILE A 6 3.11 -10.22 11.06
N ILE A 7 3.09 -10.21 12.39
CA ILE A 7 2.69 -9.07 13.20
C ILE A 7 3.95 -8.57 13.90
N TYR A 8 4.30 -7.31 13.68
CA TYR A 8 5.51 -6.72 14.22
C TYR A 8 5.28 -5.25 14.55
N ARG A 9 6.17 -4.70 15.37
CA ARG A 9 6.18 -3.28 15.71
C ARG A 9 7.37 -2.63 15.03
N ILE A 10 7.12 -1.60 14.23
CA ILE A 10 8.16 -0.76 13.64
C ILE A 10 8.09 0.62 14.28
N ARG A 11 9.17 1.01 14.98
CA ARG A 11 9.12 2.09 15.98
C ARG A 11 8.00 1.78 16.98
N ASP A 12 7.00 2.63 17.09
CA ASP A 12 5.85 2.46 17.99
C ASP A 12 4.55 2.11 17.26
N ILE A 13 4.62 1.78 15.96
CA ILE A 13 3.46 1.44 15.13
C ILE A 13 3.39 -0.07 14.93
N TRP A 14 2.23 -0.65 15.22
CA TRP A 14 1.92 -2.04 14.90
C TRP A 14 1.61 -2.19 13.41
N ALA A 15 2.30 -3.14 12.78
CA ALA A 15 2.08 -3.51 11.39
C ALA A 15 1.75 -5.01 11.30
N LYS A 16 0.91 -5.34 10.32
CA LYS A 16 0.57 -6.71 9.96
C LYS A 16 0.72 -6.87 8.46
N VAL A 17 1.39 -7.93 8.03
CA VAL A 17 1.53 -8.32 6.62
C VAL A 17 1.18 -9.80 6.50
N LYS A 18 0.38 -10.15 5.50
CA LYS A 18 -0.04 -11.51 5.20
C LYS A 18 0.11 -11.76 3.70
N VAL A 19 0.63 -12.93 3.33
CA VAL A 19 0.76 -13.37 1.93
C VAL A 19 0.21 -14.79 1.82
N GLU A 20 -0.63 -15.00 0.82
CA GLU A 20 -1.23 -16.30 0.51
C GLU A 20 -1.06 -16.60 -0.98
N TRP A 21 -0.58 -17.81 -1.26
CA TRP A 21 -0.41 -18.39 -2.59
C TRP A 21 -1.36 -19.58 -2.71
N ASN A 22 -2.51 -19.35 -3.31
CA ASN A 22 -3.45 -20.39 -3.70
C ASN A 22 -3.03 -21.03 -5.03
N PHE A 23 -3.61 -22.18 -5.38
CA PHE A 23 -3.24 -22.89 -6.61
C PHE A 23 -3.54 -22.10 -7.88
N LYS A 24 -4.74 -21.51 -7.97
CA LYS A 24 -5.14 -20.58 -9.03
C LYS A 24 -6.27 -19.67 -8.55
N ALA A 25 -6.48 -18.54 -9.20
CA ALA A 25 -7.68 -17.74 -9.02
C ALA A 25 -8.93 -18.49 -9.52
N PRO A 26 -10.12 -18.21 -8.95
CA PRO A 26 -11.39 -18.67 -9.54
C PRO A 26 -11.57 -18.12 -10.96
N GLU A 27 -12.48 -18.70 -11.73
CA GLU A 27 -12.79 -18.21 -13.08
C GLU A 27 -13.28 -16.76 -13.04
N GLY A 28 -12.74 -15.91 -13.93
CA GLY A 28 -12.97 -14.47 -13.91
C GLY A 28 -12.21 -13.71 -12.81
N GLY A 29 -11.45 -14.42 -11.96
CA GLY A 29 -10.69 -13.85 -10.86
C GLY A 29 -9.28 -13.40 -11.21
N GLY A 30 -8.64 -12.73 -10.25
CA GLY A 30 -7.24 -12.34 -10.28
C GLY A 30 -6.64 -12.24 -8.89
N ASP A 31 -5.39 -11.75 -8.82
CA ASP A 31 -4.75 -11.46 -7.54
C ASP A 31 -5.55 -10.40 -6.77
N THR A 32 -5.63 -10.57 -5.45
CA THR A 32 -6.31 -9.63 -4.57
C THR A 32 -5.33 -8.93 -3.64
N HIS A 33 -5.67 -7.72 -3.26
CA HIS A 33 -4.90 -6.95 -2.31
C HIS A 33 -5.84 -6.13 -1.42
N TYR A 34 -5.54 -6.14 -0.12
CA TYR A 34 -6.16 -5.27 0.85
C TYR A 34 -5.07 -4.73 1.77
N SER A 35 -5.03 -3.41 1.94
CA SER A 35 -4.23 -2.78 2.98
C SER A 35 -4.96 -1.60 3.59
N ILE A 36 -4.67 -1.34 4.86
CA ILE A 36 -5.25 -0.25 5.63
C ILE A 36 -4.15 0.42 6.43
N MET A 37 -4.05 1.75 6.29
CA MET A 37 -3.21 2.61 7.10
C MET A 37 -4.14 3.49 7.94
N LYS A 38 -4.09 3.35 9.26
CA LYS A 38 -5.00 4.03 10.18
C LYS A 38 -4.37 5.32 10.69
N GLY A 39 -4.95 6.45 10.30
CA GLY A 39 -4.65 7.77 10.85
C GLY A 39 -5.60 8.11 12.01
N THR A 40 -5.39 9.28 12.60
CA THR A 40 -6.26 9.81 13.66
C THR A 40 -7.60 10.32 13.15
N LEU A 41 -7.64 10.81 11.90
CA LEU A 41 -8.84 11.35 11.27
C LEU A 41 -9.45 10.39 10.26
N SER A 42 -8.64 9.58 9.59
CA SER A 42 -9.11 8.72 8.51
C SER A 42 -8.25 7.48 8.35
N ASN A 43 -8.85 6.46 7.73
CA ASN A 43 -8.14 5.32 7.20
C ASN A 43 -7.85 5.55 5.71
N LEU A 44 -6.63 5.23 5.28
CA LEU A 44 -6.31 5.04 3.86
C LEU A 44 -6.38 3.56 3.55
N ILE A 45 -7.20 3.17 2.59
CA ILE A 45 -7.49 1.78 2.29
C ILE A 45 -7.22 1.51 0.82
N ILE A 46 -6.34 0.55 0.51
CA ILE A 46 -6.20 0.02 -0.84
C ILE A 46 -7.03 -1.25 -0.92
N GLN A 47 -7.90 -1.33 -1.92
CA GLN A 47 -8.71 -2.50 -2.22
C GLN A 47 -8.52 -2.91 -3.68
N GLN A 48 -8.31 -4.20 -3.89
CA GLN A 48 -8.19 -4.85 -5.17
C GLN A 48 -8.95 -6.17 -5.08
N GLY A 49 -10.25 -6.13 -5.35
CA GLY A 49 -11.12 -7.30 -5.41
C GLY A 49 -11.99 -7.30 -6.66
N GLU A 50 -12.99 -8.17 -6.67
CA GLU A 50 -13.95 -8.29 -7.77
C GLU A 50 -14.67 -6.97 -8.06
N LYS A 51 -15.09 -6.23 -7.03
CA LYS A 51 -15.76 -4.93 -7.15
C LYS A 51 -14.91 -3.89 -7.86
N GLU A 52 -13.59 -3.97 -7.71
CA GLU A 52 -12.62 -3.08 -8.33
C GLU A 52 -12.06 -3.65 -9.65
N ASN A 53 -12.65 -4.73 -10.18
CA ASN A 53 -12.17 -5.48 -11.36
C ASN A 53 -10.71 -5.92 -11.22
N TYR A 54 -10.31 -6.32 -10.00
CA TYR A 54 -8.94 -6.71 -9.65
C TYR A 54 -7.88 -5.64 -9.98
N ARG A 55 -8.30 -4.36 -10.02
CA ARG A 55 -7.41 -3.20 -10.10
C ARG A 55 -7.33 -2.53 -8.74
N PRO A 56 -6.13 -2.14 -8.25
CA PRO A 56 -6.03 -1.48 -6.95
C PRO A 56 -6.65 -0.09 -7.00
N GLU A 57 -7.63 0.16 -6.14
CA GLU A 57 -8.26 1.45 -5.93
C GLU A 57 -7.98 1.96 -4.51
N LEU A 58 -7.83 3.27 -4.38
CA LEU A 58 -7.57 3.94 -3.11
C LEU A 58 -8.86 4.54 -2.57
N TYR A 59 -9.17 4.22 -1.31
CA TYR A 59 -10.26 4.78 -0.55
C TYR A 59 -9.75 5.55 0.66
N VAL A 60 -10.48 6.60 1.00
CA VAL A 60 -10.32 7.35 2.25
C VAL A 60 -11.60 7.16 3.04
N GLU A 61 -11.48 6.67 4.27
CA GLU A 61 -12.62 6.43 5.16
C GLU A 61 -12.47 7.31 6.40
N LEU A 62 -13.46 8.13 6.68
CA LEU A 62 -13.50 9.01 7.85
C LEU A 62 -13.76 8.19 9.12
N THR A 63 -12.83 8.29 10.07
CA THR A 63 -12.90 7.62 11.39
C THR A 63 -12.83 8.58 12.57
N GLY A 64 -12.33 9.79 12.35
CA GLY A 64 -12.25 10.84 13.37
C GLY A 64 -13.59 11.50 13.66
N ASP A 65 -13.59 12.29 14.73
CA ASP A 65 -14.72 13.12 15.15
C ASP A 65 -14.65 14.49 14.47
N ILE A 66 -14.90 14.50 13.17
CA ILE A 66 -15.04 15.70 12.34
C ILE A 66 -16.27 15.53 11.46
N ASP A 67 -16.96 16.63 11.19
CA ASP A 67 -18.08 16.63 10.27
C ASP A 67 -17.67 16.13 8.87
N SER A 68 -18.57 15.38 8.23
CA SER A 68 -18.25 14.72 6.95
C SER A 68 -18.07 15.71 5.81
N GLU A 69 -18.87 16.77 5.76
CA GLU A 69 -18.74 17.80 4.72
C GLU A 69 -17.46 18.61 4.89
N GLU A 70 -17.11 18.94 6.14
CA GLU A 70 -15.84 19.59 6.47
C GLU A 70 -14.65 18.69 6.11
N PHE A 71 -14.73 17.38 6.39
CA PHE A 71 -13.69 16.44 6.00
C PHE A 71 -13.54 16.34 4.49
N GLU A 72 -14.65 16.27 3.75
CA GLU A 72 -14.64 16.20 2.29
C GLU A 72 -14.02 17.44 1.65
N LYS A 73 -14.28 18.64 2.19
CA LYS A 73 -13.63 19.88 1.74
C LYS A 73 -12.11 19.79 1.88
N ARG A 74 -11.63 19.38 3.05
CA ARG A 74 -10.19 19.21 3.30
C ARG A 74 -9.57 18.15 2.40
N LEU A 75 -10.27 17.02 2.20
CA LEU A 75 -9.80 15.96 1.32
C LEU A 75 -9.66 16.47 -0.12
N ASN A 76 -10.65 17.23 -0.62
CA ASN A 76 -10.58 17.86 -1.93
C ASN A 76 -9.44 18.87 -2.03
N GLU A 77 -9.24 19.70 -1.00
CA GLU A 77 -8.13 20.66 -0.96
C GLU A 77 -6.78 19.95 -1.05
N THR A 78 -6.55 18.92 -0.22
CA THR A 78 -5.32 18.12 -0.24
C THR A 78 -5.11 17.46 -1.61
N VAL A 79 -6.11 16.78 -2.16
CA VAL A 79 -5.98 16.07 -3.45
C VAL A 79 -5.72 17.03 -4.61
N ASN A 80 -6.33 18.22 -4.60
CA ASN A 80 -6.20 19.18 -5.69
C ASN A 80 -4.96 20.09 -5.61
N HIS A 81 -4.43 20.34 -4.39
CA HIS A 81 -3.39 21.35 -4.20
C HIS A 81 -2.10 20.84 -3.54
N GLU A 82 -2.16 19.80 -2.70
CA GLU A 82 -0.98 19.30 -1.99
C GLU A 82 -0.33 18.10 -2.69
N ILE A 83 -1.12 17.33 -3.45
CA ILE A 83 -0.64 16.17 -4.19
C ILE A 83 -0.19 16.59 -5.60
N THR A 84 1.05 16.26 -5.96
CA THR A 84 1.65 16.63 -7.24
C THR A 84 1.20 15.76 -8.43
N ILE A 85 0.11 15.00 -8.28
CA ILE A 85 -0.39 14.07 -9.29
C ILE A 85 -1.61 14.71 -9.96
N GLU A 86 -1.46 15.06 -11.24
CA GLU A 86 -2.51 15.74 -11.98
C GLU A 86 -3.71 14.84 -12.29
N GLY A 87 -4.92 15.39 -12.15
CA GLY A 87 -6.16 14.76 -12.61
C GLY A 87 -6.76 13.73 -11.65
N LEU A 88 -6.29 13.67 -10.40
CA LEU A 88 -6.98 12.94 -9.34
C LEU A 88 -8.34 13.59 -9.06
N GLN A 89 -9.35 12.79 -8.73
CA GLN A 89 -10.66 13.28 -8.29
C GLN A 89 -11.10 12.55 -7.02
N VAL A 90 -11.82 13.25 -6.14
CA VAL A 90 -12.45 12.67 -4.96
C VAL A 90 -13.89 12.33 -5.31
N VAL A 91 -14.25 11.06 -5.22
CA VAL A 91 -15.61 10.56 -5.50
C VAL A 91 -16.21 10.03 -4.20
N GLN A 92 -17.29 10.63 -3.73
CA GLN A 92 -18.02 10.13 -2.56
C GLN A 92 -18.75 8.82 -2.91
N GLU A 93 -18.48 7.76 -2.15
CA GLU A 93 -19.11 6.44 -2.33
C GLU A 93 -20.14 6.18 -1.22
N ASP A 94 -19.93 6.75 -0.04
CA ASP A 94 -20.83 6.67 1.12
C ASP A 94 -20.63 7.88 2.05
N ALA A 95 -21.47 8.03 3.07
CA ALA A 95 -21.48 9.16 4.01
C ALA A 95 -20.14 9.39 4.75
N LYS A 96 -19.27 8.37 4.82
CA LYS A 96 -17.94 8.45 5.46
C LYS A 96 -16.83 7.85 4.60
N ARG A 97 -17.06 7.65 3.30
CA ARG A 97 -16.09 6.97 2.43
C ARG A 97 -16.03 7.62 1.06
N TRP A 98 -14.81 7.93 0.63
CA TRP A 98 -14.50 8.49 -0.68
C TRP A 98 -13.50 7.59 -1.40
N ARG A 99 -13.61 7.48 -2.71
CA ARG A 99 -12.64 6.86 -3.59
C ARG A 99 -11.83 7.95 -4.28
N ILE A 100 -10.52 7.75 -4.39
CA ILE A 100 -9.66 8.60 -5.20
C ILE A 100 -9.66 8.03 -6.62
N GLU A 101 -10.31 8.73 -7.54
CA GLU A 101 -10.31 8.36 -8.95
C GLU A 101 -8.95 8.71 -9.57
N ILE A 102 -8.24 7.69 -10.04
CA ILE A 102 -6.90 7.80 -10.61
C ILE A 102 -7.00 7.66 -12.14
N PRO A 103 -6.57 8.67 -12.91
CA PRO A 103 -6.56 8.61 -14.37
C PRO A 103 -5.84 7.39 -14.94
N GLY A 104 -6.37 6.88 -16.05
CA GLY A 104 -5.80 5.71 -16.76
C GLY A 104 -4.33 5.88 -17.14
N LYS A 105 -3.85 7.12 -17.37
CA LYS A 105 -2.45 7.42 -17.69
C LYS A 105 -1.44 6.97 -16.61
N TYR A 106 -1.90 6.79 -15.36
CA TYR A 106 -1.06 6.30 -14.26
C TYR A 106 -1.07 4.77 -14.13
N ARG A 107 -1.88 4.06 -14.92
CA ARG A 107 -2.01 2.60 -14.88
C ARG A 107 -1.02 1.94 -15.85
N ILE A 108 0.27 2.19 -15.64
CA ILE A 108 1.37 1.81 -16.56
C ILE A 108 1.84 0.34 -16.45
N GLY A 109 1.40 -0.37 -15.41
CA GLY A 109 1.65 -1.81 -15.27
C GLY A 109 3.02 -2.19 -14.70
N HIS A 110 3.23 -3.50 -14.52
CA HIS A 110 4.37 -4.06 -13.79
C HIS A 110 5.73 -3.74 -14.46
N GLU A 111 5.86 -3.96 -15.77
CA GLU A 111 7.12 -3.77 -16.49
C GLU A 111 7.58 -2.31 -16.48
N ALA A 112 6.64 -1.36 -16.63
CA ALA A 112 6.94 0.05 -16.55
C ALA A 112 7.44 0.45 -15.15
N HIS A 113 6.81 -0.07 -14.08
CA HIS A 113 7.31 0.11 -12.71
C HIS A 113 8.71 -0.49 -12.52
N PHE A 114 8.97 -1.67 -13.08
CA PHE A 114 10.29 -2.29 -13.04
C PHE A 114 11.35 -1.43 -13.74
N GLY A 115 11.02 -0.89 -14.92
CA GLY A 115 11.88 0.04 -15.65
C GLY A 115 12.20 1.31 -14.86
N GLN A 116 11.25 1.85 -14.09
CA GLN A 116 11.51 2.99 -13.19
C GLN A 116 12.53 2.65 -12.10
N VAL A 117 12.46 1.45 -11.52
CA VAL A 117 13.46 0.99 -10.52
C VAL A 117 14.83 0.85 -11.16
N THR A 118 14.92 0.25 -12.36
CA THR A 118 16.18 0.15 -13.11
C THR A 118 16.76 1.53 -13.44
N GLY A 119 15.92 2.48 -13.88
CA GLY A 119 16.35 3.85 -14.16
C GLY A 119 16.95 4.53 -12.93
N LYS A 120 16.32 4.39 -11.75
CA LYS A 120 16.86 4.90 -10.47
C LYS A 120 18.19 4.23 -10.11
N PHE A 121 18.28 2.91 -10.28
CA PHE A 121 19.53 2.18 -10.04
C PHE A 121 20.69 2.71 -10.89
N LEU A 122 20.45 2.91 -12.19
CA LEU A 122 21.47 3.45 -13.10
C LEU A 122 21.86 4.89 -12.72
N GLY A 123 20.90 5.70 -12.27
CA GLY A 123 21.19 7.04 -11.71
C GLY A 123 22.12 6.96 -10.50
N TYR A 124 21.79 6.14 -9.50
CA TYR A 124 22.64 5.97 -8.32
C TYR A 124 24.00 5.33 -8.62
N LEU A 125 24.10 4.52 -9.67
CA LEU A 125 25.38 4.00 -10.15
C LEU A 125 26.31 5.13 -10.60
N VAL A 126 25.77 6.15 -11.29
CA VAL A 126 26.51 7.35 -11.68
C VAL A 126 26.87 8.19 -10.45
N ASP A 127 25.94 8.39 -9.53
CA ASP A 127 26.16 9.18 -8.31
C ASP A 127 27.13 8.49 -7.32
N GLY A 128 27.35 7.18 -7.47
CA GLY A 128 28.21 6.38 -6.61
C GLY A 128 27.66 6.17 -5.19
N LYS A 129 26.40 6.54 -4.93
CA LYS A 129 25.77 6.42 -3.61
C LYS A 129 24.25 6.26 -3.71
N LEU A 130 23.71 5.55 -2.75
CA LEU A 130 22.27 5.50 -2.48
C LEU A 130 21.88 6.63 -1.50
N PRO A 131 20.60 7.03 -1.47
CA PRO A 131 20.05 7.80 -0.35
C PRO A 131 20.33 7.09 0.98
N GLU A 132 20.59 7.88 2.03
CA GLU A 132 21.04 7.38 3.34
C GLU A 132 20.08 6.35 3.97
N TRP A 133 18.80 6.40 3.62
CA TRP A 133 17.77 5.52 4.16
C TRP A 133 17.66 4.17 3.43
N GLU A 134 18.16 4.03 2.20
CA GLU A 134 17.95 2.81 1.40
C GLU A 134 18.59 1.58 2.06
N VAL A 135 19.89 1.66 2.36
CA VAL A 135 20.65 0.55 2.96
C VAL A 135 20.08 0.13 4.33
N PRO A 136 19.91 1.03 5.33
CA PRO A 136 19.39 0.63 6.62
C PRO A 136 17.95 0.09 6.52
N ASN A 137 17.08 0.66 5.69
CA ASN A 137 15.71 0.18 5.54
C ASN A 137 15.66 -1.20 4.87
N MET A 138 16.53 -1.47 3.88
CA MET A 138 16.65 -2.80 3.29
C MET A 138 17.12 -3.83 4.32
N ILE A 139 18.10 -3.51 5.16
CA ILE A 139 18.56 -4.39 6.24
C ILE A 139 17.40 -4.66 7.21
N THR A 140 16.66 -3.63 7.65
CA THR A 140 15.49 -3.79 8.52
C THR A 140 14.41 -4.67 7.87
N LYS A 141 14.11 -4.47 6.57
CA LYS A 141 13.16 -5.30 5.81
C LYS A 141 13.55 -6.78 5.86
N TYR A 142 14.82 -7.10 5.56
CA TYR A 142 15.30 -8.48 5.59
C TYR A 142 15.40 -9.05 7.01
N TYR A 143 15.75 -8.23 8.01
CA TYR A 143 15.73 -8.63 9.41
C TYR A 143 14.32 -9.07 9.85
N ILE A 144 13.30 -8.23 9.60
CA ILE A 144 11.91 -8.54 9.97
C ILE A 144 11.45 -9.86 9.35
N THR A 145 11.68 -10.05 8.05
CA THR A 145 11.22 -11.25 7.33
C THR A 145 11.95 -12.52 7.77
N THR A 146 13.26 -12.46 8.01
CA THR A 146 14.06 -13.62 8.42
C THR A 146 13.84 -13.99 9.89
N GLU A 147 13.71 -13.02 10.80
CA GLU A 147 13.36 -13.29 12.20
C GLU A 147 11.94 -13.86 12.34
N ALA A 148 10.98 -13.36 11.57
CA ALA A 148 9.63 -13.92 11.55
C ALA A 148 9.62 -15.40 11.13
N LEU A 149 10.45 -15.77 10.13
CA LEU A 149 10.61 -17.17 9.73
C LEU A 149 11.21 -18.03 10.85
N LYS A 150 12.21 -17.51 11.59
CA LYS A 150 12.79 -18.21 12.75
C LYS A 150 11.73 -18.46 13.83
N LEU A 151 10.94 -17.45 14.16
CA LEU A 151 9.84 -17.57 15.13
C LEU A 151 8.80 -18.59 14.67
N ALA A 152 8.35 -18.52 13.40
CA ALA A 152 7.37 -19.44 12.85
C ALA A 152 7.85 -20.91 12.91
N ARG A 153 9.14 -21.16 12.62
CA ARG A 153 9.74 -22.50 12.73
C ARG A 153 9.93 -22.96 14.17
N GLY A 154 10.25 -22.04 15.09
CA GLY A 154 10.40 -22.33 16.52
C GLY A 154 9.07 -22.76 17.17
N SER A 155 7.97 -22.16 16.75
CA SER A 155 6.61 -22.50 17.21
C SER A 155 6.14 -23.89 16.79
N SER A 156 6.77 -24.51 15.79
CA SER A 156 6.45 -25.86 15.30
C SER A 156 7.04 -27.00 16.18
N LYS A 157 7.80 -26.67 17.24
CA LYS A 157 8.43 -27.65 18.16
C LYS A 157 7.66 -27.85 19.48
N LYS A 158 6.39 -27.47 19.56
CA LYS A 158 5.51 -27.74 20.71
C LYS A 158 4.38 -28.68 20.31
#